data_AF-A0A2M7UPX4-F1
#
_entry.id   AF-A0A2M7UPX4-F1
#
_cell.length_a   1.000
_cell.length_b   1.000
_cell.length_c   1.000
_cell.angle_alpha   90.00
_cell.angle_beta   90.00
_cell.angle_gamma   90.00
#
_symmetry.space_group_name_H-M   'P 1'
#
loop_
_entity.id
_entity.type
_entity.pdbx_description
1 polymer ?
#
loop_
_entity_poly.entity_id
_entity_poly.type
_entity_poly.pdbx_seq_one_letter_code
_entity_poly.pdbx_strand_id
1 'polypeptide(L)'
;MFSNPTFLLVVSTLFAAIPAAVWLYIFFKKTEQGKGIVALVFALGCLTPPALLILQWIWDPPLEVLEQGLFQIPFSDTIIQLPHIFQQILEVTSKFNLSKFVENTFTGQDTGFIAMFILFAALEEIIKMYVIISIDKRTLLIKTLDDSIKFALASALGFAFAENIYYLTNYWATISTGDLINMYVFRSVFTACAHMIFSSIFGYHYGIGKFAIDINTQNKITGSKASIFERMISKILGLPLSQAFQQKMVMKGLALAVFIHATYNYLLQYNKMLPVIIFVILGYAYLKYLLSRKAGNLVLAEDISIKQKSTLAKKDEEVVVELLGMWFNEKRYVDVIHICERLLERDPDNNVIKIFKAKAMDRLDDKDTYKTILSTVVKTKDDVSVNDKNIISKYVTKKEKNRTTQSPNTQTSPQLIQEETVIKAPEKDILSKYAGDDSFKL
;
A
#
# COMPACT_ATOMS: atom_id res chain seq x y z
N MET A 1 -32.25 17.70 26.47
CA MET A 1 -30.78 17.50 26.46
C MET A 1 -30.32 16.87 25.14
N PHE A 2 -30.96 15.80 24.66
CA PHE A 2 -30.60 15.13 23.39
C PHE A 2 -30.79 15.93 22.10
N SER A 3 -31.52 17.05 22.14
CA SER A 3 -31.71 17.96 21.01
C SER A 3 -30.66 19.08 20.93
N ASN A 4 -29.72 19.16 21.89
CA ASN A 4 -28.64 20.15 21.81
C ASN A 4 -27.54 19.65 20.85
N PRO A 5 -27.26 20.37 19.73
CA PRO A 5 -26.31 19.91 18.72
C PRO A 5 -24.88 19.82 19.25
N THR A 6 -24.49 20.70 20.16
CA THR A 6 -23.17 20.66 20.82
C THR A 6 -23.03 19.42 21.69
N PHE A 7 -24.08 19.06 22.44
CA PHE A 7 -24.08 17.84 23.24
C PHE A 7 -23.94 16.59 22.35
N LEU A 8 -24.70 16.51 21.26
CA LEU A 8 -24.62 15.40 20.31
C LEU A 8 -23.24 15.29 19.67
N LEU A 9 -22.62 16.40 19.27
CA LEU A 9 -21.28 16.42 18.71
C LEU A 9 -20.23 15.90 19.70
N VAL A 10 -20.28 16.35 20.96
CA VAL A 10 -19.35 15.92 22.01
C VAL A 10 -19.50 14.43 22.28
N VAL A 11 -20.72 13.93 22.46
CA VAL A 11 -20.98 12.51 22.71
C VAL A 11 -20.54 11.67 21.51
N SER A 12 -20.89 12.07 20.29
CA SER A 12 -20.50 11.38 19.06
C SER A 12 -18.99 11.29 18.90
N THR A 13 -18.27 12.37 19.26
CA THR A 13 -16.79 12.40 19.27
C THR A 13 -16.21 11.40 20.26
N LEU A 14 -16.74 11.35 21.49
CA LEU A 14 -16.28 10.40 22.51
C LEU A 14 -16.51 8.94 22.07
N PHE A 15 -17.68 8.65 21.47
CA PHE A 15 -17.99 7.31 20.96
C PHE A 15 -17.09 6.94 19.78
N ALA A 16 -16.89 7.83 18.81
CA ALA A 16 -15.99 7.59 17.67
C ALA A 16 -14.52 7.41 18.11
N ALA A 17 -14.11 8.03 19.22
CA ALA A 17 -12.74 7.95 19.72
C ALA A 17 -12.37 6.56 20.25
N ILE A 18 -13.33 5.80 20.79
CA ILE A 18 -13.09 4.45 21.34
C ILE A 18 -12.50 3.50 20.28
N PRO A 19 -13.16 3.22 19.14
CA PRO A 19 -12.61 2.34 18.13
C PRO A 19 -11.33 2.90 17.51
N ALA A 20 -11.23 4.22 17.30
CA ALA A 20 -10.01 4.85 16.80
C ALA A 20 -8.81 4.58 17.74
N ALA A 21 -8.99 4.74 19.05
CA ALA A 21 -7.97 4.46 20.04
C ALA A 21 -7.59 2.96 20.08
N VAL A 22 -8.57 2.06 19.99
CA VAL A 22 -8.33 0.61 19.92
C VAL A 22 -7.48 0.25 18.69
N TRP A 23 -7.84 0.76 17.52
CA TRP A 23 -7.08 0.51 16.29
C TRP A 23 -5.69 1.13 16.32
N LEU A 24 -5.55 2.37 16.80
CA LEU A 24 -4.25 3.01 17.00
C LEU A 24 -3.37 2.19 17.94
N TYR A 25 -3.94 1.67 19.03
CA TYR A 25 -3.21 0.81 19.94
C TYR A 25 -2.79 -0.51 19.27
N ILE A 26 -3.70 -1.20 18.56
CA ILE A 26 -3.38 -2.48 17.90
C ILE A 26 -2.25 -2.33 16.88
N PHE A 27 -2.30 -1.32 16.03
CA PHE A 27 -1.34 -1.17 14.93
C PHE A 27 -0.03 -0.48 15.35
N PHE A 28 -0.08 0.43 16.33
CA PHE A 28 1.06 1.31 16.62
C PHE A 28 1.67 1.10 18.01
N LYS A 29 1.16 0.18 18.84
CA LYS A 29 1.75 -0.13 20.17
C LYS A 29 3.24 -0.46 20.10
N LYS A 30 3.67 -1.18 19.05
CA LYS A 30 5.06 -1.64 18.91
C LYS A 30 5.99 -0.60 18.27
N THR A 31 5.46 0.53 17.81
CA THR A 31 6.27 1.51 17.10
C THR A 31 6.89 2.50 18.08
N GLU A 32 8.18 2.33 18.36
CA GLU A 32 8.92 3.26 19.25
C GLU A 32 9.24 4.59 18.55
N GLN A 33 9.54 4.55 17.25
CA GLN A 33 9.86 5.74 16.46
C GLN A 33 8.65 6.29 15.69
N GLY A 34 8.48 7.61 15.68
CA GLY A 34 7.54 8.30 14.81
C GLY A 34 6.08 8.38 15.30
N LYS A 35 5.80 8.21 16.60
CA LYS A 35 4.44 8.34 17.15
C LYS A 35 3.81 9.72 16.86
N GLY A 36 4.60 10.79 17.01
CA GLY A 36 4.13 12.15 16.69
C GLY A 36 3.74 12.32 15.22
N ILE A 37 4.48 11.68 14.31
CA ILE A 37 4.15 11.70 12.88
C ILE A 37 2.89 10.88 12.61
N VAL A 38 2.74 9.71 13.21
CA VAL A 38 1.51 8.92 13.09
C VAL A 38 0.30 9.73 13.56
N ALA A 39 0.43 10.44 14.69
CA ALA A 39 -0.62 11.32 15.21
C ALA A 39 -0.91 12.49 14.25
N LEU A 40 0.13 13.09 13.66
CA LEU A 40 -0.03 14.13 12.64
C LEU A 40 -0.75 13.60 11.39
N VAL A 41 -0.35 12.44 10.88
CA VAL A 41 -0.99 11.81 9.70
C VAL A 41 -2.45 11.46 10.01
N PHE A 42 -2.73 10.95 11.20
CA PHE A 42 -4.10 10.72 11.67
C PHE A 42 -4.91 12.02 11.70
N ALA A 43 -4.37 13.09 12.29
CA ALA A 43 -5.03 14.39 12.36
C ALA A 43 -5.30 14.99 10.96
N LEU A 44 -4.33 14.88 10.04
CA LEU A 44 -4.54 15.27 8.64
C LEU A 44 -5.60 14.41 7.96
N GLY A 45 -5.65 13.10 8.28
CA GLY A 45 -6.74 12.21 7.87
C GLY A 45 -8.10 12.71 8.34
N CYS A 46 -8.24 13.17 9.58
CA CYS A 46 -9.49 13.74 10.11
C CYS A 46 -9.97 14.99 9.35
N LEU A 47 -9.06 15.72 8.69
CA LEU A 47 -9.42 16.90 7.87
C LEU A 47 -9.96 16.52 6.49
N THR A 48 -9.81 15.27 6.07
CA THR A 48 -10.18 14.85 4.71
C THR A 48 -11.70 14.74 4.49
N PRO A 49 -12.54 14.22 5.42
CA PRO A 49 -13.99 14.29 5.23
C PRO A 49 -14.56 15.72 5.24
N PRO A 50 -14.17 16.63 6.17
CA PRO A 50 -14.58 18.03 6.08
C PRO A 50 -14.19 18.69 4.76
N ALA A 51 -13.00 18.42 4.23
CA ALA A 51 -12.58 18.94 2.93
C ALA A 51 -13.50 18.45 1.79
N LEU A 52 -13.97 17.20 1.84
CA LEU A 52 -14.94 16.67 0.89
C LEU A 52 -16.31 17.32 1.04
N LEU A 53 -16.78 17.52 2.27
CA LEU A 53 -18.06 18.20 2.52
C LEU A 53 -18.02 19.66 2.04
N ILE A 54 -16.89 20.35 2.22
CA ILE A 54 -16.68 21.69 1.67
C ILE A 54 -16.69 21.64 0.14
N LEU A 55 -16.00 20.67 -0.47
CA LEU A 55 -16.02 20.49 -1.92
C LEU A 55 -17.44 20.24 -2.44
N GLN A 56 -18.21 19.39 -1.75
CA GLN A 56 -19.61 19.12 -2.05
C GLN A 56 -20.49 20.37 -1.89
N TRP A 57 -20.28 21.15 -0.83
CA TRP A 57 -21.03 22.40 -0.60
C TRP A 57 -20.72 23.48 -1.65
N ILE A 58 -19.46 23.63 -2.06
CA ILE A 58 -19.05 24.53 -3.15
C ILE A 58 -19.76 24.13 -4.45
N TRP A 59 -20.00 22.83 -4.61
CA TRP A 59 -20.51 22.23 -5.83
C TRP A 59 -22.04 22.28 -5.93
N ASP A 60 -22.74 22.07 -4.82
CA ASP A 60 -24.20 22.09 -4.74
C ASP A 60 -24.62 22.95 -3.53
N PRO A 61 -24.44 24.28 -3.61
CA PRO A 61 -24.80 25.16 -2.51
C PRO A 61 -26.32 25.12 -2.30
N PRO A 62 -26.81 25.09 -1.04
CA PRO A 62 -28.24 25.07 -0.75
C PRO A 62 -28.97 26.22 -1.45
N LEU A 63 -30.14 25.96 -2.03
CA LEU A 63 -30.94 26.98 -2.72
C LEU A 63 -31.19 28.22 -1.83
N GLU A 64 -31.38 28.01 -0.52
CA GLU A 64 -31.55 29.09 0.46
C GLU A 64 -30.33 30.02 0.55
N VAL A 65 -29.10 29.51 0.36
CA VAL A 65 -27.87 30.33 0.33
C VAL A 65 -27.78 31.15 -0.95
N LEU A 66 -28.29 30.60 -2.07
CA LEU A 66 -28.39 31.31 -3.35
C LEU A 66 -29.50 32.37 -3.32
N GLU A 67 -30.63 32.07 -2.70
CA GLU A 67 -31.81 32.96 -2.62
C GLU A 67 -31.65 34.08 -1.58
N GLN A 68 -30.98 33.82 -0.45
CA GLN A 68 -30.75 34.85 0.58
C GLN A 68 -29.68 35.88 0.20
N GLY A 69 -29.06 35.76 -0.98
CA GLY A 69 -28.02 36.69 -1.41
C GLY A 69 -26.83 36.73 -0.44
N LEU A 70 -26.62 35.69 0.37
CA LEU A 70 -25.49 35.58 1.32
C LEU A 70 -24.14 35.40 0.59
N PHE A 71 -24.16 35.25 -0.73
CA PHE A 71 -23.02 35.46 -1.62
C PHE A 71 -22.91 36.90 -2.16
N GLN A 72 -23.60 37.87 -1.54
CA GLN A 72 -23.25 39.29 -1.50
C GLN A 72 -22.49 39.64 -0.22
N ILE A 73 -21.67 38.72 0.30
CA ILE A 73 -20.52 39.19 1.06
C ILE A 73 -19.71 40.03 0.06
N PRO A 74 -19.34 41.29 0.39
CA PRO A 74 -18.43 42.09 -0.42
C PRO A 74 -17.04 41.44 -0.39
N PHE A 75 -16.91 40.34 -1.12
CA PHE A 75 -15.66 39.60 -1.33
C PHE A 75 -14.76 40.33 -2.33
N SER A 76 -15.17 41.49 -2.85
CA SER A 76 -14.39 42.29 -3.80
C SER A 76 -13.06 42.75 -3.23
N ASP A 77 -12.95 42.99 -1.92
CA ASP A 77 -11.79 43.71 -1.39
C ASP A 77 -10.75 42.78 -0.74
N THR A 78 -11.16 41.57 -0.31
CA THR A 78 -10.24 40.59 0.32
C THR A 78 -9.79 39.48 -0.65
N ILE A 79 -10.48 39.27 -1.79
CA ILE A 79 -10.09 38.29 -2.83
C ILE A 79 -9.14 38.88 -3.88
N ILE A 80 -8.75 40.16 -3.79
CA ILE A 80 -7.72 40.75 -4.69
C ILE A 80 -6.35 40.06 -4.52
N GLN A 81 -6.15 39.24 -3.48
CA GLN A 81 -4.93 38.44 -3.31
C GLN A 81 -5.08 36.93 -3.55
N LEU A 82 -6.25 36.43 -3.94
CA LEU A 82 -6.33 35.05 -4.43
C LEU A 82 -5.80 35.01 -5.86
N PRO A 83 -4.88 34.09 -6.21
CA PRO A 83 -4.37 33.99 -7.57
C PRO A 83 -5.53 33.91 -8.56
N HIS A 84 -5.45 34.67 -9.66
CA HIS A 84 -6.47 34.72 -10.73
C HIS A 84 -6.95 33.32 -11.19
N ILE A 85 -6.10 32.31 -11.07
CA ILE A 85 -6.38 30.90 -11.35
C ILE A 85 -7.49 30.34 -10.43
N PHE A 86 -7.50 30.70 -9.14
CA PHE A 86 -8.48 30.20 -8.18
C PHE A 86 -9.89 30.74 -8.43
N GLN A 87 -9.99 32.01 -8.86
CA GLN A 87 -11.27 32.59 -9.27
C GLN A 87 -11.85 31.91 -10.52
N GLN A 88 -11.01 31.64 -11.53
CA GLN A 88 -11.44 30.93 -12.74
C GLN A 88 -11.88 29.49 -12.42
N ILE A 89 -11.18 28.81 -11.52
CA ILE A 89 -11.58 27.47 -11.06
C ILE A 89 -12.95 27.54 -10.38
N LEU A 90 -13.16 28.49 -9.45
CA LEU A 90 -14.44 28.67 -8.75
C LEU A 90 -15.61 28.93 -9.72
N GLU A 91 -15.40 29.79 -10.72
CA GLU A 91 -16.43 30.12 -11.72
C GLU A 91 -16.78 28.93 -12.63
N VAL A 92 -15.78 28.13 -13.01
CA VAL A 92 -15.99 26.90 -13.79
C VAL A 92 -16.68 25.84 -12.94
N THR A 93 -16.29 25.70 -11.67
CA THR A 93 -16.87 24.68 -10.77
C THR A 93 -18.30 25.00 -10.36
N SER A 94 -18.66 26.27 -10.16
CA SER A 94 -20.03 26.65 -9.77
C SER A 94 -21.05 26.46 -10.90
N LYS A 95 -20.59 26.45 -12.16
CA LYS A 95 -21.42 26.18 -13.35
C LYS A 95 -21.61 24.69 -13.64
N PHE A 96 -20.74 23.82 -13.11
CA PHE A 96 -20.76 22.40 -13.41
C PHE A 96 -21.43 21.63 -12.27
N ASN A 97 -22.69 21.24 -12.47
CA ASN A 97 -23.43 20.41 -11.52
C ASN A 97 -23.21 18.92 -11.85
N LEU A 98 -22.32 18.26 -11.11
CA LEU A 98 -22.01 16.83 -11.16
C LEU A 98 -23.22 15.91 -11.13
N SER A 99 -24.19 16.13 -10.24
CA SER A 99 -25.35 15.25 -10.16
C SER A 99 -26.14 15.33 -11.46
N LYS A 100 -26.40 16.55 -11.96
CA LYS A 100 -26.98 16.77 -13.29
C LYS A 100 -26.11 16.22 -14.42
N PHE A 101 -24.79 16.36 -14.34
CA PHE A 101 -23.88 15.81 -15.35
C PHE A 101 -23.99 14.29 -15.41
N VAL A 102 -24.00 13.62 -14.25
CA VAL A 102 -24.16 12.16 -14.18
C VAL A 102 -25.55 11.76 -14.64
N GLU A 103 -26.61 12.42 -14.18
CA GLU A 103 -27.99 12.17 -14.62
C GLU A 103 -28.17 12.34 -16.13
N ASN A 104 -27.54 13.36 -16.72
CA ASN A 104 -27.61 13.61 -18.16
C ASN A 104 -26.72 12.67 -18.99
N THR A 105 -25.63 12.16 -18.41
CA THR A 105 -24.68 11.27 -19.10
C THR A 105 -25.14 9.81 -19.05
N PHE A 106 -25.80 9.39 -17.98
CA PHE A 106 -26.21 8.01 -17.77
C PHE A 106 -27.73 7.88 -17.84
N THR A 107 -28.21 7.25 -18.90
CA THR A 107 -29.65 7.04 -19.17
C THR A 107 -30.34 6.06 -18.21
N GLY A 108 -29.59 5.37 -17.35
CA GLY A 108 -30.08 4.42 -16.37
C GLY A 108 -29.80 4.88 -14.94
N GLN A 109 -30.81 4.80 -14.07
CA GLN A 109 -30.68 5.15 -12.66
C GLN A 109 -29.56 4.34 -11.97
N ASP A 110 -29.47 3.04 -12.27
CA ASP A 110 -28.44 2.16 -11.70
C ASP A 110 -27.02 2.51 -12.19
N THR A 111 -26.86 2.88 -13.46
CA THR A 111 -25.54 3.25 -14.00
C THR A 111 -25.08 4.61 -13.47
N GLY A 112 -26.00 5.56 -13.30
CA GLY A 112 -25.75 6.82 -12.61
C GLY A 112 -25.28 6.62 -11.16
N PHE A 113 -25.94 5.73 -10.40
CA PHE A 113 -25.52 5.41 -9.04
C PHE A 113 -24.13 4.79 -8.96
N ILE A 114 -23.80 3.83 -9.82
CA ILE A 114 -22.47 3.22 -9.87
C ILE A 114 -21.41 4.28 -10.19
N ALA A 115 -21.67 5.17 -11.15
CA ALA A 115 -20.76 6.26 -11.49
C ALA A 115 -20.52 7.19 -10.30
N MET A 116 -21.57 7.54 -9.54
CA MET A 116 -21.44 8.34 -8.33
C MET A 116 -20.61 7.64 -7.25
N PHE A 117 -20.82 6.34 -7.01
CA PHE A 117 -20.02 5.60 -6.04
C PHE A 117 -18.54 5.55 -6.41
N ILE A 118 -18.24 5.32 -7.69
CA ILE A 118 -16.85 5.34 -8.19
C ILE A 118 -16.25 6.73 -7.99
N LEU A 119 -16.99 7.78 -8.30
CA LEU A 119 -16.50 9.15 -8.20
C LEU A 119 -16.25 9.60 -6.76
N PHE A 120 -17.19 9.36 -5.85
CA PHE A 120 -16.98 9.68 -4.43
C PHE A 120 -15.85 8.85 -3.82
N ALA A 121 -15.79 7.54 -4.12
CA ALA A 121 -14.67 6.70 -3.71
C ALA A 121 -13.34 7.21 -4.28
N ALA A 122 -13.33 7.70 -5.52
CA ALA A 122 -12.15 8.30 -6.14
C ALA A 122 -11.71 9.57 -5.39
N LEU A 123 -12.62 10.49 -5.12
CA LEU A 123 -12.31 11.73 -4.40
C LEU A 123 -11.78 11.42 -2.99
N GLU A 124 -12.43 10.51 -2.26
CA GLU A 124 -12.01 10.08 -0.93
C GLU A 124 -10.60 9.50 -0.92
N GLU A 125 -10.30 8.54 -1.80
CA GLU A 125 -8.97 7.94 -1.86
C GLU A 125 -7.92 8.92 -2.39
N ILE A 126 -8.24 9.84 -3.32
CA ILE A 126 -7.32 10.86 -3.82
C ILE A 126 -6.90 11.81 -2.69
N ILE A 127 -7.84 12.30 -1.89
CA ILE A 127 -7.53 13.23 -0.79
C ILE A 127 -6.74 12.50 0.30
N LYS A 128 -7.11 11.27 0.67
CA LYS A 128 -6.32 10.44 1.61
C LYS A 128 -4.91 10.19 1.09
N MET A 129 -4.76 9.90 -0.21
CA MET A 129 -3.47 9.77 -0.89
C MET A 129 -2.65 11.06 -0.80
N TYR A 130 -3.28 12.21 -1.02
CA TYR A 130 -2.60 13.50 -0.98
C TYR A 130 -1.95 13.78 0.39
N VAL A 131 -2.59 13.34 1.49
CA VAL A 131 -1.99 13.40 2.84
C VAL A 131 -0.67 12.62 2.88
N ILE A 132 -0.64 11.39 2.35
CA ILE A 132 0.55 10.53 2.35
C ILE A 132 1.67 11.13 1.48
N ILE A 133 1.34 11.56 0.27
CA ILE A 133 2.31 12.17 -0.65
C ILE A 133 2.88 13.46 -0.07
N SER A 134 2.05 14.28 0.57
CA SER A 134 2.46 15.56 1.15
C SER A 134 3.37 15.38 2.36
N ILE A 135 3.06 14.42 3.23
CA ILE A 135 3.93 14.04 4.36
C ILE A 135 5.26 13.53 3.81
N ASP A 136 5.24 12.66 2.81
CA ASP A 136 6.45 12.08 2.27
C ASP A 136 7.41 13.12 1.69
N LYS A 137 6.88 14.03 0.86
CA LYS A 137 7.65 15.12 0.25
C LYS A 137 8.27 16.07 1.27
N ARG A 138 7.60 16.31 2.40
CA ARG A 138 8.06 17.28 3.42
C ARG A 138 9.03 16.69 4.43
N THR A 139 8.90 15.40 4.72
CA THR A 139 9.56 14.81 5.89
C THR A 139 10.52 13.69 5.54
N LEU A 140 10.45 13.12 4.33
CA LEU A 140 11.21 11.94 3.90
C LEU A 140 11.07 10.74 4.85
N LEU A 141 9.96 10.67 5.59
CA LEU A 141 9.76 9.67 6.64
C LEU A 141 9.32 8.30 6.14
N ILE A 142 8.82 8.19 4.91
CA ILE A 142 8.52 6.88 4.32
C ILE A 142 9.85 6.29 3.85
N LYS A 143 10.53 5.60 4.76
CA LYS A 143 11.80 4.94 4.46
C LYS A 143 11.60 3.50 4.03
N THR A 144 10.49 2.90 4.44
CA THR A 144 10.17 1.51 4.10
C THR A 144 8.77 1.38 3.50
N LEU A 145 8.52 0.23 2.88
CA LEU A 145 7.18 -0.15 2.45
C LEU A 145 6.22 -0.28 3.64
N ASP A 146 6.73 -0.66 4.81
CA ASP A 146 5.97 -0.72 6.04
C ASP A 146 5.55 0.68 6.52
N ASP A 147 6.44 1.67 6.45
CA ASP A 147 6.10 3.06 6.79
C ASP A 147 5.01 3.62 5.88
N SER A 148 5.09 3.33 4.58
CA SER A 148 4.09 3.75 3.60
C SER A 148 2.69 3.24 3.95
N ILE A 149 2.59 1.94 4.25
CA ILE A 149 1.32 1.29 4.62
C ILE A 149 0.84 1.79 5.97
N LYS A 150 1.76 1.95 6.93
CA LYS A 150 1.49 2.44 8.27
C LYS A 150 0.92 3.86 8.26
N PHE A 151 1.47 4.77 7.45
CA PHE A 151 0.92 6.12 7.32
C PHE A 151 -0.39 6.12 6.55
N ALA A 152 -0.54 5.29 5.51
CA ALA A 152 -1.81 5.14 4.81
C ALA A 152 -2.93 4.63 5.75
N LEU A 153 -2.61 3.69 6.63
CA LEU A 153 -3.51 3.20 7.68
C LEU A 153 -3.88 4.30 8.68
N ALA A 154 -2.91 5.10 9.14
CA ALA A 154 -3.15 6.22 10.04
C ALA A 154 -4.08 7.28 9.43
N SER A 155 -3.83 7.65 8.16
CA SER A 155 -4.65 8.62 7.42
C SER A 155 -6.09 8.11 7.25
N ALA A 156 -6.27 6.86 6.85
CA ALA A 156 -7.59 6.25 6.69
C ALA A 156 -8.35 6.09 8.01
N LEU A 157 -7.65 5.80 9.11
CA LEU A 157 -8.27 5.75 10.43
C LEU A 157 -8.72 7.14 10.90
N GLY A 158 -7.97 8.19 10.57
CA GLY A 158 -8.37 9.58 10.79
C GLY A 158 -9.61 9.96 9.97
N PHE A 159 -9.65 9.59 8.69
CA PHE A 159 -10.83 9.74 7.84
C PHE A 159 -12.05 9.05 8.47
N ALA A 160 -11.94 7.76 8.78
CA ALA A 160 -13.05 6.97 9.32
C ALA A 160 -13.52 7.50 10.69
N PHE A 161 -12.61 8.02 11.52
CA PHE A 161 -12.96 8.68 12.78
C PHE A 161 -13.84 9.91 12.55
N ALA A 162 -13.40 10.85 11.71
CA ALA A 162 -14.17 12.05 11.42
C ALA A 162 -15.52 11.74 10.73
N GLU A 163 -15.53 10.76 9.82
CA GLU A 163 -16.75 10.27 9.18
C GLU A 163 -17.72 9.68 10.22
N ASN A 164 -17.24 8.90 11.18
CA ASN A 164 -18.08 8.33 12.24
C ASN A 164 -18.68 9.39 13.16
N ILE A 165 -17.95 10.48 13.45
CA ILE A 165 -18.51 11.63 14.18
C ILE A 165 -19.70 12.21 13.42
N TYR A 166 -19.54 12.43 12.11
CA TYR A 166 -20.60 12.96 11.25
C TYR A 166 -21.83 12.06 11.25
N TYR A 167 -21.66 10.75 11.03
CA TYR A 167 -22.78 9.80 11.03
C TYR A 167 -23.47 9.71 12.38
N LEU A 168 -22.72 9.59 13.48
CA LEU A 168 -23.31 9.55 14.82
C LEU A 168 -24.10 10.83 15.09
N THR A 169 -23.54 12.01 14.81
CA THR A 169 -24.21 13.29 15.08
C THR A 169 -25.53 13.45 14.32
N ASN A 170 -25.57 13.03 13.04
CA ASN A 170 -26.75 13.22 12.18
C ASN A 170 -27.86 12.18 12.41
N TYR A 171 -27.49 10.95 12.78
CA TYR A 171 -28.47 9.87 12.91
C TYR A 171 -28.91 9.61 14.35
N TRP A 172 -28.18 10.09 15.37
CA TRP A 172 -28.46 9.79 16.78
C TRP A 172 -29.91 10.06 17.19
N ALA A 173 -30.47 11.19 16.75
CA ALA A 173 -31.80 11.63 17.14
C ALA A 173 -32.93 11.08 16.25
N THR A 174 -32.61 10.46 15.11
CA THR A 174 -33.57 10.11 14.07
C THR A 174 -33.86 8.61 13.96
N ILE A 175 -32.98 7.76 14.51
CA ILE A 175 -33.13 6.30 14.46
C ILE A 175 -33.39 5.70 15.85
N SER A 176 -33.91 4.46 15.86
CA SER A 176 -34.14 3.75 17.11
C SER A 176 -32.82 3.49 17.85
N THR A 177 -32.86 3.31 19.18
CA THR A 177 -31.65 2.98 19.96
C THR A 177 -30.99 1.69 19.48
N GLY A 178 -31.77 0.69 19.05
CA GLY A 178 -31.25 -0.55 18.49
C GLY A 178 -30.50 -0.33 17.18
N ASP A 179 -31.06 0.46 16.26
CA ASP A 179 -30.43 0.79 14.98
C ASP A 179 -29.17 1.64 15.16
N LEU A 180 -29.18 2.56 16.15
CA LEU A 180 -28.02 3.36 16.50
C LEU A 180 -26.85 2.48 16.99
N ILE A 181 -27.13 1.52 17.88
CA ILE A 181 -26.12 0.57 18.36
C ILE A 181 -25.60 -0.28 17.19
N ASN A 182 -26.49 -0.79 16.34
CA ASN A 182 -26.10 -1.56 15.17
C ASN A 182 -25.22 -0.76 14.21
N MET A 183 -25.62 0.47 13.88
CA MET A 183 -24.84 1.40 13.05
C MET A 183 -23.48 1.67 13.68
N TYR A 184 -23.43 1.99 14.97
CA TYR A 184 -22.19 2.27 15.69
C TYR A 184 -21.22 1.08 15.64
N VAL A 185 -21.67 -0.13 16.00
CA VAL A 185 -20.84 -1.33 16.01
C VAL A 185 -20.36 -1.65 14.60
N PHE A 186 -21.27 -1.64 13.62
CA PHE A 186 -20.93 -1.96 12.25
C PHE A 186 -19.90 -1.00 11.67
N ARG A 187 -20.10 0.31 11.85
CA ARG A 187 -19.17 1.32 11.34
C ARG A 187 -17.82 1.30 12.05
N SER A 188 -17.81 1.10 13.36
CA SER A 188 -16.60 1.05 14.18
C SER A 188 -15.70 -0.15 13.85
N VAL A 189 -16.29 -1.28 13.48
CA VAL A 189 -15.56 -2.51 13.17
C VAL A 189 -15.34 -2.64 11.67
N PHE A 190 -16.40 -2.69 10.87
CA PHE A 190 -16.31 -3.05 9.45
C PHE A 190 -16.00 -1.85 8.56
N THR A 191 -16.68 -0.71 8.72
CA THR A 191 -16.43 0.48 7.88
C THR A 191 -15.03 1.06 8.15
N ALA A 192 -14.64 1.21 9.41
CA ALA A 192 -13.28 1.66 9.75
C ALA A 192 -12.21 0.68 9.25
N CYS A 193 -12.43 -0.63 9.36
CA CYS A 193 -11.51 -1.64 8.83
C CYS A 193 -11.43 -1.59 7.30
N ALA A 194 -12.56 -1.42 6.62
CA ALA A 194 -12.63 -1.28 5.17
C ALA A 194 -11.75 -0.10 4.69
N HIS A 195 -11.94 1.11 5.26
CA HIS A 195 -11.12 2.28 4.95
C HIS A 195 -9.63 2.02 5.14
N MET A 196 -9.24 1.41 6.27
CA MET A 196 -7.84 1.06 6.52
C MET A 196 -7.30 0.07 5.48
N ILE A 197 -8.07 -0.93 5.06
CA ILE A 197 -7.67 -1.88 4.01
C ILE A 197 -7.47 -1.16 2.68
N PHE A 198 -8.42 -0.32 2.28
CA PHE A 198 -8.41 0.35 0.97
C PHE A 198 -7.19 1.25 0.83
N SER A 199 -6.97 2.13 1.81
CA SER A 199 -5.82 3.01 1.78
C SER A 199 -4.51 2.27 2.06
N SER A 200 -4.49 1.14 2.79
CA SER A 200 -3.29 0.32 2.93
C SER A 200 -2.87 -0.36 1.62
N ILE A 201 -3.82 -0.76 0.78
CA ILE A 201 -3.55 -1.30 -0.58
C ILE A 201 -2.91 -0.22 -1.45
N PHE A 202 -3.43 1.01 -1.36
CA PHE A 202 -2.79 2.18 -1.98
C PHE A 202 -1.36 2.38 -1.42
N GLY A 203 -1.20 2.44 -0.09
CA GLY A 203 0.08 2.62 0.58
C GLY A 203 1.11 1.56 0.21
N TYR A 204 0.69 0.31 -0.01
CA TYR A 204 1.56 -0.76 -0.50
C TYR A 204 2.11 -0.45 -1.90
N HIS A 205 1.25 -0.09 -2.84
CA HIS A 205 1.68 0.20 -4.21
C HIS A 205 2.46 1.52 -4.30
N TYR A 206 2.09 2.53 -3.51
CA TYR A 206 2.84 3.77 -3.37
C TYR A 206 4.26 3.51 -2.87
N GLY A 207 4.41 2.69 -1.83
CA GLY A 207 5.72 2.28 -1.32
C GLY A 207 6.57 1.59 -2.37
N ILE A 208 6.02 0.61 -3.12
CA ILE A 208 6.76 -0.02 -4.21
C ILE A 208 7.16 1.00 -5.29
N GLY A 209 6.25 1.89 -5.68
CA GLY A 209 6.53 2.94 -6.63
C GLY A 209 7.67 3.84 -6.17
N LYS A 210 7.65 4.27 -4.91
CA LYS A 210 8.69 5.12 -4.32
C LYS A 210 10.07 4.47 -4.39
N PHE A 211 10.18 3.19 -4.00
CA PHE A 211 11.44 2.45 -3.97
C PHE A 211 11.79 1.76 -5.31
N ALA A 212 11.10 2.12 -6.40
CA ALA A 212 11.27 1.44 -7.68
C ALA A 212 12.52 1.83 -8.49
N ILE A 213 13.26 2.88 -8.10
CA ILE A 213 14.47 3.30 -8.84
C ILE A 213 15.49 2.15 -8.85
N ASP A 214 15.61 1.44 -7.72
CA ASP A 214 16.44 0.24 -7.60
C ASP A 214 15.88 -0.92 -8.45
N ILE A 215 14.55 -1.07 -8.49
CA ILE A 215 13.85 -2.11 -9.26
C ILE A 215 13.98 -1.90 -10.78
N ASN A 216 13.93 -0.67 -11.27
CA ASN A 216 14.02 -0.41 -12.71
C ASN A 216 15.43 -0.56 -13.25
N THR A 217 16.44 -0.19 -12.46
CA THR A 217 17.83 -0.53 -12.75
C THR A 217 17.94 -2.04 -12.88
N GLN A 218 17.39 -2.79 -11.91
CA GLN A 218 17.36 -4.25 -11.98
C GLN A 218 16.58 -4.80 -13.18
N ASN A 219 15.42 -4.24 -13.54
CA ASN A 219 14.64 -4.71 -14.68
C ASN A 219 15.40 -4.53 -16.01
N LYS A 220 16.14 -3.41 -16.15
CA LYS A 220 17.07 -3.24 -17.28
C LYS A 220 18.14 -4.33 -17.30
N ILE A 221 18.73 -4.63 -16.14
CA ILE A 221 19.75 -5.68 -16.00
C ILE A 221 19.19 -7.06 -16.35
N THR A 222 17.98 -7.40 -15.90
CA THR A 222 17.34 -8.68 -16.20
C THR A 222 16.76 -8.77 -17.64
N GLY A 223 16.91 -7.72 -18.45
CA GLY A 223 16.37 -7.67 -19.81
C GLY A 223 14.85 -7.53 -19.91
N SER A 224 14.17 -7.18 -18.82
CA SER A 224 12.72 -7.02 -18.82
C SER A 224 12.34 -5.76 -19.61
N LYS A 225 11.60 -5.95 -20.70
CA LYS A 225 11.12 -4.84 -21.52
C LYS A 225 10.09 -4.04 -20.73
N ALA A 226 10.27 -2.71 -20.69
CA ALA A 226 9.29 -1.79 -20.14
C ALA A 226 7.91 -2.02 -20.75
N SER A 227 6.89 -2.08 -19.89
CA SER A 227 5.51 -2.32 -20.31
C SER A 227 4.99 -1.19 -21.20
N ILE A 228 4.03 -1.50 -22.07
CA ILE A 228 3.42 -0.52 -22.98
C ILE A 228 2.87 0.68 -22.20
N PHE A 229 2.27 0.42 -21.04
CA PHE A 229 1.71 1.45 -20.18
C PHE A 229 2.77 2.41 -19.59
N GLU A 230 3.94 1.92 -19.19
CA GLU A 230 5.05 2.78 -18.73
C GLU A 230 5.55 3.69 -19.84
N ARG A 231 5.68 3.17 -21.07
CA ARG A 231 6.08 3.97 -22.23
C ARG A 231 5.04 5.03 -22.57
N MET A 232 3.76 4.68 -22.45
CA MET A 232 2.65 5.60 -22.65
C MET A 232 2.68 6.73 -21.62
N ILE A 233 2.80 6.41 -20.32
CA ILE A 233 2.94 7.42 -19.25
C ILE A 233 4.16 8.30 -19.48
N SER A 234 5.32 7.70 -19.78
CA SER A 234 6.57 8.43 -20.05
C SER A 234 6.40 9.41 -21.22
N LYS A 235 5.72 9.00 -22.30
CA LYS A 235 5.45 9.84 -23.46
C LYS A 235 4.43 10.94 -23.18
N ILE A 236 3.34 10.64 -22.47
CA ILE A 236 2.27 11.60 -22.17
C ILE A 236 2.76 12.67 -21.18
N LEU A 237 3.51 12.28 -20.15
CA LEU A 237 3.93 13.17 -19.07
C LEU A 237 5.35 13.74 -19.26
N GLY A 238 6.07 13.32 -20.31
CA GLY A 238 7.47 13.71 -20.52
C GLY A 238 8.42 13.25 -19.42
N LEU A 239 8.09 12.17 -18.71
CA LEU A 239 8.84 11.69 -17.55
C LEU A 239 9.87 10.62 -17.94
N PRO A 240 11.02 10.53 -17.24
CA PRO A 240 11.92 9.41 -17.40
C PRO A 240 11.21 8.09 -17.04
N LEU A 241 11.60 7.00 -17.70
CA LEU A 241 10.95 5.70 -17.55
C LEU A 241 10.90 5.22 -16.09
N SER A 242 11.91 5.59 -15.29
CA SER A 242 11.94 5.30 -13.85
C SER A 242 10.75 5.94 -13.13
N GLN A 243 10.53 7.24 -13.32
CA GLN A 243 9.40 7.97 -12.77
C GLN A 243 8.06 7.50 -13.35
N ALA A 244 8.02 7.13 -14.64
CA ALA A 244 6.80 6.58 -15.25
C ALA A 244 6.35 5.27 -14.58
N PHE A 245 7.30 4.41 -14.16
CA PHE A 245 6.98 3.23 -13.35
C PHE A 245 6.45 3.62 -11.97
N GLN A 246 7.04 4.62 -11.31
CA GLN A 246 6.54 5.10 -10.02
C GLN A 246 5.07 5.54 -10.16
N GLN A 247 4.78 6.37 -11.16
CA GLN A 247 3.42 6.83 -11.45
C GLN A 247 2.47 5.67 -11.76
N LYS A 248 2.91 4.69 -12.56
CA LYS A 248 2.13 3.47 -12.81
C LYS A 248 1.77 2.75 -11.52
N MET A 249 2.70 2.60 -10.58
CA MET A 249 2.44 1.93 -9.30
C MET A 249 1.47 2.72 -8.43
N VAL A 250 1.65 4.05 -8.34
CA VAL A 250 0.71 4.94 -7.63
C VAL A 250 -0.70 4.83 -8.23
N MET A 251 -0.83 4.94 -9.56
CA MET A 251 -2.11 4.81 -10.26
C MET A 251 -2.74 3.43 -10.06
N LYS A 252 -1.94 2.35 -10.08
CA LYS A 252 -2.44 1.00 -9.83
C LYS A 252 -2.99 0.86 -8.41
N GLY A 253 -2.27 1.38 -7.41
CA GLY A 253 -2.72 1.40 -6.02
C GLY A 253 -4.02 2.16 -5.85
N LEU A 254 -4.09 3.36 -6.43
CA LEU A 254 -5.26 4.22 -6.36
C LEU A 254 -6.46 3.58 -7.06
N ALA A 255 -6.32 3.12 -8.31
CA ALA A 255 -7.39 2.47 -9.04
C ALA A 255 -7.96 1.26 -8.29
N LEU A 256 -7.09 0.44 -7.69
CA LEU A 256 -7.52 -0.70 -6.90
C LEU A 256 -8.26 -0.27 -5.63
N ALA A 257 -7.77 0.73 -4.90
CA ALA A 257 -8.41 1.28 -3.70
C ALA A 257 -9.79 1.89 -4.02
N VAL A 258 -9.91 2.65 -5.10
CA VAL A 258 -11.17 3.24 -5.57
C VAL A 258 -12.17 2.15 -5.95
N PHE A 259 -11.73 1.14 -6.70
CA PHE A 259 -12.62 0.07 -7.13
C PHE A 259 -13.21 -0.71 -5.95
N ILE A 260 -12.37 -1.13 -5.00
CA ILE A 260 -12.83 -1.88 -3.83
C ILE A 260 -13.68 -1.02 -2.88
N HIS A 261 -13.37 0.27 -2.77
CA HIS A 261 -14.15 1.21 -1.97
C HIS A 261 -15.52 1.47 -2.60
N ALA A 262 -15.58 1.79 -3.89
CA ALA A 262 -16.84 1.94 -4.61
C ALA A 262 -17.72 0.68 -4.50
N THR A 263 -17.10 -0.50 -4.62
CA THR A 263 -17.80 -1.79 -4.43
C THR A 263 -18.36 -1.93 -3.01
N TYR A 264 -17.58 -1.56 -1.99
CA TYR A 264 -18.03 -1.58 -0.60
C TYR A 264 -19.23 -0.64 -0.37
N ASN A 265 -19.15 0.60 -0.86
CA ASN A 265 -20.23 1.58 -0.73
C ASN A 265 -21.49 1.13 -1.48
N TYR A 266 -21.32 0.56 -2.68
CA TYR A 266 -22.42 -0.05 -3.42
C TYR A 266 -23.09 -1.18 -2.62
N LEU A 267 -22.32 -2.15 -2.11
CA LEU A 267 -22.89 -3.25 -1.32
C LEU A 267 -23.61 -2.76 -0.06
N LEU A 268 -23.06 -1.73 0.60
CA LEU A 268 -23.65 -1.12 1.80
C LEU A 268 -24.97 -0.41 1.47
N GLN A 269 -25.04 0.33 0.35
CA GLN A 269 -26.25 1.03 -0.09
C GLN A 269 -27.43 0.08 -0.32
N TYR A 270 -27.18 -1.11 -0.89
CA TYR A 270 -28.22 -2.13 -1.10
C TYR A 270 -28.46 -3.02 0.13
N ASN A 271 -28.00 -2.60 1.30
CA ASN A 271 -28.15 -3.29 2.57
C ASN A 271 -27.66 -4.76 2.53
N LYS A 272 -26.62 -5.05 1.74
CA LYS A 272 -26.04 -6.39 1.60
C LYS A 272 -25.00 -6.64 2.68
N MET A 273 -25.44 -6.63 3.95
CA MET A 273 -24.55 -6.70 5.12
C MET A 273 -23.63 -7.92 5.14
N LEU A 274 -24.14 -9.11 4.84
CA LEU A 274 -23.34 -10.34 4.81
C LEU A 274 -22.25 -10.29 3.72
N PRO A 275 -22.56 -9.94 2.46
CA PRO A 275 -21.55 -9.67 1.44
C PRO A 275 -20.51 -8.63 1.86
N VAL A 276 -20.91 -7.54 2.53
CA VAL A 276 -19.96 -6.53 3.03
C VAL A 276 -18.96 -7.12 4.04
N ILE A 277 -19.43 -7.93 4.99
CA ILE A 277 -18.56 -8.58 5.99
C ILE A 277 -17.55 -9.51 5.29
N ILE A 278 -18.03 -10.36 4.37
CA ILE A 278 -17.16 -11.26 3.58
C ILE A 278 -16.15 -10.44 2.78
N PHE A 279 -16.59 -9.36 2.15
CA PHE A 279 -15.75 -8.47 1.36
C PHE A 279 -14.61 -7.86 2.20
N VAL A 280 -14.89 -7.40 3.43
CA VAL A 280 -13.86 -6.87 4.35
C VAL A 280 -12.86 -7.97 4.76
N ILE A 281 -13.34 -9.18 5.05
CA ILE A 281 -12.47 -10.32 5.39
C ILE A 281 -11.55 -10.68 4.22
N LEU A 282 -12.09 -10.75 3.00
CA LEU A 282 -11.30 -10.99 1.78
C LEU A 282 -10.31 -9.85 1.51
N GLY A 283 -10.73 -8.60 1.73
CA GLY A 283 -9.86 -7.43 1.63
C GLY A 283 -8.68 -7.50 2.60
N TYR A 284 -8.92 -7.91 3.85
CA TYR A 284 -7.85 -8.13 4.83
C TYR A 284 -6.92 -9.28 4.42
N ALA A 285 -7.47 -10.41 3.95
CA ALA A 285 -6.68 -11.54 3.47
C ALA A 285 -5.81 -11.14 2.27
N TYR A 286 -6.36 -10.36 1.34
CA TYR A 286 -5.64 -9.81 0.20
C TYR A 286 -4.54 -8.85 0.63
N LEU A 287 -4.81 -7.93 1.57
CA LEU A 287 -3.79 -7.06 2.13
C LEU A 287 -2.67 -7.88 2.76
N LYS A 288 -2.99 -8.89 3.60
CA LYS A 288 -2.01 -9.79 4.22
C LYS A 288 -1.16 -10.51 3.16
N TYR A 289 -1.77 -10.96 2.07
CA TYR A 289 -1.07 -11.55 0.93
C TYR A 289 -0.10 -10.56 0.26
N LEU A 290 -0.50 -9.30 0.08
CA LEU A 290 0.42 -8.25 -0.36
C LEU A 290 1.55 -8.07 0.65
N LEU A 291 1.25 -8.06 1.95
CA LEU A 291 2.27 -7.93 3.00
C LEU A 291 3.22 -9.12 3.05
N SER A 292 2.82 -10.33 2.64
CA SER A 292 3.74 -11.49 2.60
C SER A 292 4.70 -11.44 1.41
N ARG A 293 4.35 -10.72 0.33
CA ARG A 293 5.23 -10.51 -0.83
C ARG A 293 6.25 -9.36 -0.65
N LYS A 294 6.31 -8.81 0.55
CA LYS A 294 7.17 -7.70 0.94
C LYS A 294 8.65 -8.06 1.01
N ALA A 295 8.99 -9.32 1.32
CA ALA A 295 10.34 -9.73 1.68
C ALA A 295 11.38 -9.44 0.57
N GLY A 296 11.05 -9.63 -0.71
CA GLY A 296 11.95 -9.30 -1.82
C GLY A 296 12.18 -7.81 -2.07
N ASN A 297 11.25 -6.93 -1.67
CA ASN A 297 11.25 -5.51 -2.05
C ASN A 297 11.63 -4.57 -0.90
N LEU A 298 11.71 -5.04 0.34
CA LEU A 298 12.02 -4.23 1.53
C LEU A 298 13.51 -4.10 1.84
N VAL A 299 14.36 -4.99 1.32
CA VAL A 299 15.82 -4.96 1.57
C VAL A 299 16.51 -3.81 0.79
N LEU A 300 15.77 -2.98 0.07
CA LEU A 300 16.34 -2.03 -0.90
C LEU A 300 16.40 -0.60 -0.39
N ALA A 301 15.77 -0.33 0.76
CA ALA A 301 15.56 1.02 1.27
C ALA A 301 16.33 1.27 2.58
N GLU A 302 17.56 0.77 2.69
CA GLU A 302 18.50 1.40 3.62
C GLU A 302 18.67 2.87 3.23
N ASP A 303 18.66 3.72 4.24
CA ASP A 303 18.57 5.18 4.15
C ASP A 303 19.58 5.71 3.12
N ILE A 304 19.09 6.32 2.02
CA ILE A 304 19.96 6.88 0.95
C ILE A 304 20.95 7.90 1.54
N SER A 305 20.62 8.51 2.68
CA SER A 305 21.50 9.43 3.40
C SER A 305 22.67 8.76 4.12
N ILE A 306 22.59 7.45 4.40
CA ILE A 306 23.63 6.65 5.06
C ILE A 306 24.42 5.82 4.04
N LYS A 307 24.13 5.93 2.73
CA LYS A 307 24.82 5.16 1.68
C LYS A 307 26.33 5.36 1.77
N GLN A 308 27.04 4.39 2.36
CA GLN A 308 28.45 4.21 2.09
C GLN A 308 28.55 3.86 0.60
N LYS A 309 29.46 4.55 -0.07
CA LYS A 309 29.73 4.27 -1.47
C LYS A 309 30.32 2.86 -1.51
N SER A 310 29.68 1.98 -2.29
CA SER A 310 30.18 0.63 -2.61
C SER A 310 31.70 0.66 -2.76
N THR A 311 32.36 -0.23 -2.03
CA THR A 311 33.83 -0.36 -2.09
C THR A 311 34.27 -1.04 -3.39
N LEU A 312 33.35 -1.70 -4.10
CA LEU A 312 33.60 -2.27 -5.42
C LEU A 312 33.81 -1.16 -6.45
N ALA A 313 34.75 -1.39 -7.37
CA ALA A 313 34.89 -0.54 -8.54
C ALA A 313 33.59 -0.63 -9.37
N LYS A 314 33.13 0.51 -9.90
CA LYS A 314 31.87 0.59 -10.65
C LYS A 314 31.78 -0.42 -11.80
N LYS A 315 32.90 -0.70 -12.46
CA LYS A 315 32.98 -1.70 -13.54
C LYS A 315 32.74 -3.12 -13.02
N ASP A 316 33.29 -3.46 -11.85
CA ASP A 316 33.12 -4.78 -11.24
C ASP A 316 31.68 -4.95 -10.73
N GLU A 317 31.08 -3.89 -10.19
CA GLU A 317 29.67 -3.86 -9.83
C GLU A 317 28.79 -4.16 -11.04
N GLU A 318 29.01 -3.49 -12.18
CA GLU A 318 28.26 -3.73 -13.42
C GLU A 318 28.39 -5.19 -13.92
N VAL A 319 29.60 -5.76 -13.92
CA VAL A 319 29.85 -7.15 -14.34
C VAL A 319 29.19 -8.16 -13.41
N VAL A 320 29.34 -7.99 -12.10
CA VAL A 320 28.72 -8.85 -11.09
C VAL A 320 27.21 -8.85 -11.24
N VAL A 321 26.64 -7.68 -11.48
CA VAL A 321 25.21 -7.48 -11.63
C VAL A 321 24.68 -8.11 -12.93
N GLU A 322 25.43 -8.04 -14.03
CA GLU A 322 25.12 -8.74 -15.27
C GLU A 322 25.15 -10.27 -15.09
N LEU A 323 26.19 -10.81 -14.45
CA LEU A 323 26.33 -12.24 -14.14
C LEU A 323 25.17 -12.75 -13.27
N LEU A 324 24.82 -12.00 -12.22
CA LEU A 324 23.66 -12.32 -11.39
C LEU A 324 22.36 -12.26 -12.18
N GLY A 325 22.23 -11.31 -13.11
CA GLY A 325 21.10 -11.21 -14.04
C GLY A 325 20.96 -12.45 -14.92
N MET A 326 22.06 -12.96 -15.47
CA MET A 326 22.08 -14.17 -16.29
C MET A 326 21.69 -15.41 -15.48
N TRP A 327 22.34 -15.66 -14.33
CA TRP A 327 21.99 -16.81 -13.48
C TRP A 327 20.55 -16.75 -12.96
N PHE A 328 20.04 -15.55 -12.70
CA PHE A 328 18.65 -15.35 -12.32
C PHE A 328 17.69 -15.75 -13.46
N ASN A 329 18.02 -15.41 -14.70
CA ASN A 329 17.24 -15.79 -15.89
C ASN A 329 17.30 -17.29 -16.18
N GLU A 330 18.42 -17.94 -15.86
CA GLU A 330 18.59 -19.40 -15.92
C GLU A 330 17.88 -20.15 -14.77
N LYS A 331 17.17 -19.44 -13.88
CA LYS A 331 16.51 -19.99 -12.69
C LYS A 331 17.48 -20.63 -11.68
N ARG A 332 18.77 -20.28 -11.70
CA ARG A 332 19.80 -20.75 -10.76
C ARG A 332 19.78 -19.94 -9.46
N TYR A 333 18.63 -19.89 -8.81
CA TYR A 333 18.39 -19.00 -7.67
C TYR A 333 19.28 -19.30 -6.46
N VAL A 334 19.60 -20.58 -6.21
CA VAL A 334 20.50 -21.01 -5.13
C VAL A 334 21.91 -20.43 -5.32
N ASP A 335 22.44 -20.49 -6.54
CA ASP A 335 23.76 -19.95 -6.87
C ASP A 335 23.79 -18.43 -6.73
N VAL A 336 22.73 -17.75 -7.19
CA VAL A 336 22.56 -16.31 -7.01
C VAL A 336 22.61 -15.94 -5.52
N ILE A 337 21.92 -16.68 -4.65
CA ILE A 337 21.93 -16.42 -3.20
C ILE A 337 23.33 -16.59 -2.63
N HIS A 338 24.02 -17.68 -2.93
CA HIS A 338 25.37 -17.94 -2.43
C HIS A 338 26.39 -16.89 -2.87
N ILE A 339 26.28 -16.43 -4.12
CA ILE A 339 27.17 -15.41 -4.65
C ILE A 339 26.87 -14.07 -4.00
N CYS A 340 25.60 -13.74 -3.82
CA CYS A 340 25.20 -12.54 -3.09
C CYS A 340 25.70 -12.57 -1.65
N GLU A 341 25.68 -13.72 -0.97
CA GLU A 341 26.23 -13.86 0.38
C GLU A 341 27.71 -13.55 0.44
N ARG A 342 28.51 -14.14 -0.46
CA ARG A 342 29.96 -13.87 -0.52
C ARG A 342 30.29 -12.42 -0.87
N LEU A 343 29.46 -11.78 -1.68
CA LEU A 343 29.62 -10.37 -2.04
C LEU A 343 29.25 -9.45 -0.87
N LEU A 344 28.18 -9.77 -0.14
CA LEU A 344 27.78 -9.03 1.06
C LEU A 344 28.74 -9.24 2.24
N GLU A 345 29.49 -10.33 2.29
CA GLU A 345 30.59 -10.49 3.25
C GLU A 345 31.73 -9.49 3.00
N ARG A 346 31.93 -9.06 1.75
CA ARG A 346 32.97 -8.10 1.36
C ARG A 346 32.47 -6.65 1.38
N ASP A 347 31.23 -6.46 0.94
CA ASP A 347 30.57 -5.16 0.85
C ASP A 347 29.15 -5.28 1.45
N PRO A 348 29.03 -5.27 2.80
CA PRO A 348 27.77 -5.49 3.50
C PRO A 348 26.68 -4.49 3.14
N ASP A 349 27.05 -3.32 2.63
CA ASP A 349 26.15 -2.21 2.31
C ASP A 349 25.78 -2.16 0.82
N ASN A 350 26.16 -3.17 0.04
CA ASN A 350 25.84 -3.22 -1.39
C ASN A 350 24.36 -3.53 -1.64
N ASN A 351 23.55 -2.48 -1.82
CA ASN A 351 22.12 -2.61 -2.07
C ASN A 351 21.79 -3.46 -3.29
N VAL A 352 22.57 -3.38 -4.38
CA VAL A 352 22.24 -4.14 -5.60
C VAL A 352 22.30 -5.64 -5.33
N ILE A 353 23.31 -6.07 -4.59
CA ILE A 353 23.47 -7.47 -4.17
C ILE A 353 22.37 -7.89 -3.19
N LYS A 354 22.00 -7.02 -2.22
CA LYS A 354 20.85 -7.25 -1.32
C LYS A 354 19.55 -7.49 -2.12
N ILE A 355 19.31 -6.71 -3.18
CA ILE A 355 18.14 -6.88 -4.07
C ILE A 355 18.15 -8.24 -4.75
N PHE A 356 19.27 -8.61 -5.36
CA PHE A 356 19.37 -9.88 -6.08
C PHE A 356 19.15 -11.07 -5.16
N LYS A 357 19.75 -11.04 -3.96
CA LYS A 357 19.55 -12.06 -2.93
C LYS A 357 18.07 -12.19 -2.57
N ALA A 358 17.43 -11.07 -2.21
CA ALA A 358 16.04 -11.06 -1.77
C ALA A 358 15.08 -11.58 -2.87
N LYS A 359 15.31 -11.18 -4.12
CA LYS A 359 14.50 -11.63 -5.27
C LYS A 359 14.72 -13.11 -5.58
N ALA A 360 15.94 -13.63 -5.45
CA ALA A 360 16.23 -15.05 -5.63
C ALA A 360 15.56 -15.90 -4.54
N MET A 361 15.57 -15.42 -3.29
CA MET A 361 14.84 -16.07 -2.19
C MET A 361 13.33 -16.09 -2.41
N ASP A 362 12.76 -15.03 -2.97
CA ASP A 362 11.32 -14.94 -3.31
C ASP A 362 10.92 -15.87 -4.46
N ARG A 363 11.86 -16.24 -5.34
CA ARG A 363 11.62 -17.15 -6.47
C ARG A 363 11.92 -18.62 -6.16
N LEU A 364 12.62 -18.90 -5.06
CA LEU A 364 12.79 -20.27 -4.57
C LEU A 364 11.42 -20.86 -4.21
N ASP A 365 11.12 -22.05 -4.73
CA ASP A 365 9.93 -22.81 -4.37
C ASP A 365 9.89 -22.99 -2.84
N ASP A 366 8.71 -22.87 -2.24
CA ASP A 366 8.52 -23.12 -0.81
C ASP A 366 8.84 -24.58 -0.44
N LYS A 367 8.78 -25.49 -1.42
CA LYS A 367 9.16 -26.90 -1.26
C LYS A 367 10.66 -27.16 -1.43
N ASP A 368 11.44 -26.16 -1.83
CA ASP A 368 12.87 -26.35 -2.05
C ASP A 368 13.57 -26.62 -0.70
N THR A 369 14.24 -27.77 -0.62
CA THR A 369 15.01 -28.21 0.54
C THR A 369 16.01 -27.14 0.97
N TYR A 370 16.57 -26.40 0.01
CA TYR A 370 17.52 -25.33 0.25
C TYR A 370 16.89 -24.14 1.00
N LYS A 371 15.63 -23.78 0.70
CA LYS A 371 14.88 -22.75 1.44
C LYS A 371 14.67 -23.14 2.89
N THR A 372 14.34 -24.42 3.11
CA THR A 372 14.12 -24.98 4.45
C THR A 372 15.41 -24.96 5.27
N ILE A 373 16.53 -25.37 4.67
CA ILE A 373 17.86 -25.33 5.28
C ILE A 373 18.25 -23.89 5.59
N LEU A 374 18.19 -22.97 4.63
CA LEU A 374 18.48 -21.54 4.85
C LEU A 374 17.65 -20.96 5.99
N SER A 375 16.34 -21.22 6.02
CA SER A 375 15.45 -20.72 7.07
C SER A 375 15.72 -21.31 8.45
N THR A 376 16.48 -22.40 8.53
CA THR A 376 16.89 -23.07 9.77
C THR A 376 18.30 -22.64 10.17
N VAL A 377 19.25 -22.60 9.23
CA VAL A 377 20.65 -22.19 9.44
C VAL A 377 20.76 -20.70 9.75
N VAL A 378 19.97 -19.85 9.09
CA VAL A 378 19.92 -18.41 9.38
C VAL A 378 19.32 -18.16 10.77
N LYS A 379 18.44 -19.03 11.29
CA LYS A 379 17.97 -18.94 12.68
C LYS A 379 19.02 -19.38 13.70
N THR A 380 20.02 -20.16 13.30
CA THR A 380 21.08 -20.62 14.21
C THR A 380 22.30 -19.70 14.24
N LYS A 381 22.44 -18.77 13.29
CA LYS A 381 23.52 -17.74 13.25
C LYS A 381 23.19 -16.49 14.10
N ASP A 382 22.69 -16.68 15.33
CA ASP A 382 22.32 -15.62 16.29
C ASP A 382 23.53 -14.92 16.99
N ASP A 383 24.69 -14.85 16.33
CA ASP A 383 25.92 -14.20 16.82
C ASP A 383 26.28 -12.90 16.07
N VAL A 384 25.34 -12.30 15.34
CA VAL A 384 25.57 -11.00 14.67
C VAL A 384 24.85 -9.88 15.42
N SER A 385 25.66 -8.97 15.97
CA SER A 385 25.37 -7.59 16.41
C SER A 385 24.18 -7.38 17.37
N VAL A 386 24.51 -6.93 18.59
CA VAL A 386 23.58 -6.56 19.66
C VAL A 386 22.55 -5.49 19.23
N ASN A 387 22.80 -4.76 18.14
CA ASN A 387 21.86 -3.77 17.61
C ASN A 387 20.67 -4.40 16.85
N ASP A 388 20.83 -5.60 16.29
CA ASP A 388 19.79 -6.27 15.48
C ASP A 388 18.84 -7.14 16.34
N LYS A 389 19.23 -7.45 17.59
CA LYS A 389 18.48 -8.27 18.55
C LYS A 389 17.14 -7.66 18.98
N ASN A 390 16.96 -6.35 18.87
CA ASN A 390 15.75 -5.66 19.36
C ASN A 390 14.51 -5.82 18.45
N ILE A 391 14.71 -6.23 17.20
CA ILE A 391 13.63 -6.32 16.20
C ILE A 391 13.12 -7.77 16.06
N ILE A 392 14.03 -8.76 16.12
CA ILE A 392 13.73 -10.17 15.84
C ILE A 392 13.22 -10.91 17.10
N SER A 393 13.75 -10.61 18.29
CA SER A 393 13.29 -11.22 19.55
C SER A 393 11.79 -10.94 19.82
N LYS A 394 11.32 -9.72 19.54
CA LYS A 394 9.90 -9.32 19.61
C LYS A 394 8.97 -10.09 18.66
N TYR A 395 9.52 -10.78 17.65
CA TYR A 395 8.77 -11.60 16.67
C TYR A 395 8.76 -13.09 17.03
N VAL A 396 9.86 -13.62 17.58
CA VAL A 396 9.99 -15.04 17.96
C VAL A 396 9.13 -15.36 19.20
N THR A 397 9.15 -14.52 20.25
CA THR A 397 8.36 -14.76 21.46
C THR A 397 6.85 -14.70 21.23
N LYS A 398 6.39 -14.00 20.18
CA LYS A 398 4.96 -13.92 19.80
C LYS A 398 4.47 -15.15 19.04
N LYS A 399 5.38 -15.89 18.37
CA LYS A 399 5.05 -17.10 17.61
C LYS A 399 5.03 -18.35 18.50
N GLU A 400 5.86 -18.38 19.54
CA GLU A 400 5.87 -19.46 20.53
C GLU A 400 4.62 -19.45 21.41
N LYS A 401 4.13 -18.27 21.83
CA LYS A 401 2.90 -18.14 22.62
C LYS A 401 1.62 -18.58 21.88
N ASN A 402 1.67 -18.73 20.55
CA ASN A 402 0.58 -19.22 19.72
C ASN A 402 0.73 -20.70 19.32
N ARG A 403 1.90 -21.31 19.56
CA ARG A 403 2.15 -22.73 19.25
C ARG A 403 1.87 -23.66 20.43
N THR A 404 1.90 -23.17 21.66
CA THR A 404 1.65 -24.00 22.86
C THR A 404 0.17 -24.33 23.09
N THR A 405 -0.74 -23.89 22.22
CA THR A 405 -2.20 -24.09 22.38
C THR A 405 -2.80 -25.15 21.45
N GLN A 406 -2.01 -25.94 20.72
CA GLN A 406 -2.53 -27.05 19.91
C GLN A 406 -1.70 -28.33 20.13
N SER A 407 -2.33 -29.30 20.79
CA SER A 407 -1.82 -30.65 21.05
C SER A 407 -1.98 -31.55 19.81
N PRO A 408 -1.09 -32.53 19.56
CA PRO A 408 -1.16 -33.39 18.39
C PRO A 408 -1.87 -34.72 18.68
N ASN A 409 -2.71 -35.18 17.75
CA ASN A 409 -2.96 -36.60 17.58
C ASN A 409 -3.37 -36.90 16.14
N THR A 410 -2.63 -37.80 15.48
CA THR A 410 -3.08 -38.93 14.65
C THR A 410 -1.95 -39.36 13.71
N GLN A 411 -1.47 -40.59 13.91
CA GLN A 411 -0.56 -41.31 13.02
C GLN A 411 -1.36 -41.97 11.89
N THR A 412 -0.84 -41.95 10.66
CA THR A 412 -1.17 -42.92 9.62
C THR A 412 0.04 -43.21 8.74
N SER A 413 0.27 -44.50 8.50
CA SER A 413 1.41 -45.09 7.77
C SER A 413 1.35 -44.89 6.25
N PRO A 414 2.48 -44.92 5.51
CA PRO A 414 2.51 -44.79 4.06
C PRO A 414 2.53 -46.13 3.32
N GLN A 415 1.76 -46.21 2.22
CA GLN A 415 1.90 -47.24 1.18
C GLN A 415 2.82 -46.74 0.05
N LEU A 416 3.71 -47.62 -0.39
CA LEU A 416 4.64 -47.46 -1.52
C LEU A 416 3.91 -47.58 -2.86
N ILE A 417 4.16 -46.64 -3.77
CA ILE A 417 3.88 -46.77 -5.21
C ILE A 417 5.22 -46.66 -5.95
N GLN A 418 5.53 -47.66 -6.77
CA GLN A 418 6.67 -47.69 -7.69
C GLN A 418 6.33 -46.87 -8.93
N GLU A 419 7.25 -46.00 -9.35
CA GLU A 419 7.14 -45.21 -10.58
C GLU A 419 8.28 -45.58 -11.53
N GLU A 420 7.93 -45.96 -12.77
CA GLU A 420 8.87 -46.35 -13.83
C GLU A 420 9.61 -45.13 -14.39
N THR A 421 10.95 -45.18 -14.35
CA THR A 421 11.83 -44.20 -14.99
C THR A 421 11.99 -44.45 -16.49
N VAL A 422 11.46 -43.55 -17.32
CA VAL A 422 11.77 -43.43 -18.75
C VAL A 422 13.07 -42.64 -18.94
N ILE A 423 14.09 -43.31 -19.47
CA ILE A 423 15.40 -42.71 -19.80
C ILE A 423 15.26 -41.88 -21.08
N LYS A 424 15.44 -40.56 -20.99
CA LYS A 424 15.63 -39.67 -22.14
C LYS A 424 17.12 -39.48 -22.44
N ALA A 425 17.46 -39.53 -23.72
CA ALA A 425 18.80 -39.38 -24.28
C ALA A 425 19.44 -38.01 -23.97
N PRO A 426 20.78 -37.91 -23.93
CA PRO A 426 21.48 -36.69 -23.53
C PRO A 426 21.36 -35.58 -24.59
N GLU A 427 21.00 -34.40 -24.11
CA GLU A 427 20.94 -33.16 -24.87
C GLU A 427 22.35 -32.66 -25.20
N LYS A 428 22.55 -32.21 -26.44
CA LYS A 428 23.86 -31.78 -26.97
C LYS A 428 24.40 -30.59 -26.19
N ASP A 429 25.67 -30.71 -25.80
CA ASP A 429 26.47 -29.69 -25.14
C ASP A 429 26.58 -28.41 -26.00
N ILE A 430 26.01 -27.32 -25.50
CA ILE A 430 26.00 -26.00 -26.15
C ILE A 430 27.35 -25.28 -25.94
N LEU A 431 28.22 -25.76 -25.03
CA LEU A 431 29.51 -25.15 -24.72
C LEU A 431 30.58 -25.42 -25.78
N SER A 432 30.41 -26.43 -26.63
CA SER A 432 31.37 -26.72 -27.72
C SER A 432 31.39 -25.65 -28.82
N LYS A 433 30.47 -24.68 -28.79
CA LYS A 433 30.43 -23.56 -29.76
C LYS A 433 31.36 -22.39 -29.39
N TYR A 434 31.92 -22.39 -28.17
CA TYR A 434 32.76 -21.30 -27.66
C TYR A 434 34.19 -21.76 -27.32
N ALA A 435 34.48 -23.05 -27.42
CA ALA A 435 35.86 -23.56 -27.42
C ALA A 435 36.42 -23.39 -28.83
N GLY A 436 36.97 -22.20 -29.11
CA GLY A 436 37.79 -21.99 -30.29
C GLY A 436 39.06 -22.82 -30.17
N ASP A 437 39.22 -23.82 -31.04
CA ASP A 437 40.51 -24.34 -31.43
C ASP A 437 41.30 -23.19 -32.06
N ASP A 438 42.22 -22.60 -31.30
CA ASP A 438 43.53 -22.16 -31.79
C ASP A 438 44.40 -21.60 -30.66
N SER A 439 45.46 -22.37 -30.37
CA SER A 439 46.81 -21.93 -29.98
C SER A 439 46.97 -20.72 -29.05
N PHE A 440 47.22 -20.99 -27.78
CA PHE A 440 48.24 -20.24 -27.03
C PHE A 440 49.41 -21.18 -26.72
N LYS A 441 50.50 -21.04 -27.49
CA LYS A 441 51.82 -21.54 -27.12
C LYS A 441 52.48 -20.50 -26.22
N LEU A 442 52.96 -20.95 -25.07
CA LEU A 442 54.07 -20.35 -24.32
C LEU A 442 55.38 -20.95 -24.82
#